data_AF-A0A3L7SQZ4-F1
#
_entry.id   AF-A0A3L7SQZ4-F1
#
_cell.length_a   1.000
_cell.length_b   1.000
_cell.length_c   1.000
_cell.angle_alpha   90.00
_cell.angle_beta   90.00
_cell.angle_gamma   90.00
#
_symmetry.space_group_name_H-M   'P 1'
#
loop_
_entity.id
_entity.type
_entity.pdbx_description
1 polymer ?
#
loop_
_entity_poly.entity_id
_entity_poly.type
_entity_poly.pdbx_seq_one_letter_code
_entity_poly.pdbx_strand_id
1 'polypeptide(L)'
;PRNLIKGGQGGTLTLSGENVFTGQLQVNVGNVQTDRIENVSDPSPLGAGNQPIRLGNGATAGTLIYTGAGETSNRYIQVGGGVASTATGGATVTNNGSGAVVFTATSTFNSGTFNVPQTGIDPAVSRFLTLSGTNTDLNTINGRIVNNVNSSAGASLVALTKSGGGTWVLTAANGYSGGTTVSGGILYVNGSLANGNANSVASGATLGGTGVIGAATTISGKLSPGFGGIGTLSFSNGLTWNGGGTAGSTTDWLFDLGAANASDLASVIGSFTKGTGSVFRFDLGNATASGTYTLASWTGSTTFSAGDFSYTNLGGGSSGTFDIVGSSLVLTIVPEPTTSVGLLASVVAGLMAVRHGRRRTD
;
A
#
# COMPACT_ATOMS: atom_id res chain seq x y z
N PRO A 1 -9.74 22.38 32.51
CA PRO A 1 -9.00 21.14 32.13
C PRO A 1 -7.50 21.48 32.01
N ARG A 2 -6.58 20.64 32.52
CA ARG A 2 -5.13 20.88 32.41
C ARG A 2 -4.57 20.10 31.23
N ASN A 3 -3.87 20.80 30.33
CA ASN A 3 -3.16 20.18 29.20
C ASN A 3 -1.85 19.54 29.68
N LEU A 4 -1.41 18.49 29.00
CA LEU A 4 -0.04 17.99 29.10
C LEU A 4 0.70 18.39 27.82
N ILE A 5 1.83 19.09 27.95
CA ILE A 5 2.59 19.61 26.82
C ILE A 5 4.02 19.07 26.85
N LYS A 6 4.42 18.36 25.78
CA LYS A 6 5.82 18.01 25.50
C LYS A 6 6.39 19.03 24.51
N GLY A 7 7.29 19.90 25.01
CA GLY A 7 7.87 21.01 24.24
C GLY A 7 9.38 20.94 23.97
N GLY A 8 10.11 19.98 24.54
CA GLY A 8 11.57 19.86 24.35
C GLY A 8 11.94 19.01 23.12
N GLN A 9 12.93 19.44 22.33
CA GLN A 9 13.31 18.78 21.07
C GLN A 9 14.07 17.44 21.23
N GLY A 10 14.61 17.17 22.43
CA GLY A 10 15.33 15.94 22.75
C GLY A 10 14.53 14.98 23.64
N GLY A 11 14.91 13.70 23.58
CA GLY A 11 14.41 12.64 24.44
C GLY A 11 12.97 12.18 24.15
N THR A 12 12.65 11.00 24.67
CA THR A 12 11.31 10.42 24.64
C THR A 12 10.65 10.63 26.00
N LEU A 13 9.47 11.26 26.03
CA LEU A 13 8.62 11.26 27.21
C LEU A 13 7.81 9.96 27.22
N THR A 14 8.14 9.05 28.12
CA THR A 14 7.35 7.82 28.32
C THR A 14 6.20 8.11 29.27
N LEU A 15 4.98 7.82 28.83
CA LEU A 15 3.78 7.86 29.65
C LEU A 15 3.26 6.44 29.83
N SER A 16 3.03 6.07 31.09
CA SER A 16 2.51 4.76 31.50
C SER A 16 1.48 4.92 32.63
N GLY A 17 0.79 3.83 32.96
CA GLY A 17 -0.25 3.83 33.99
C GLY A 17 -1.48 4.68 33.62
N GLU A 18 -2.38 4.87 34.59
CA GLU A 18 -3.58 5.69 34.39
C GLU A 18 -3.31 7.15 34.72
N ASN A 19 -3.41 8.02 33.70
CA ASN A 19 -3.38 9.46 33.87
C ASN A 19 -4.79 10.01 33.67
N VAL A 20 -5.23 10.89 34.57
CA VAL A 20 -6.61 11.41 34.64
C VAL A 20 -6.73 12.87 34.19
N PHE A 21 -5.69 13.44 33.57
CA PHE A 21 -5.80 14.79 33.03
C PHE A 21 -6.80 14.81 31.86
N THR A 22 -7.66 15.83 31.82
CA THR A 22 -8.74 15.95 30.83
C THR A 22 -8.48 17.02 29.78
N GLY A 23 -7.39 17.77 29.89
CA GLY A 23 -6.95 18.67 28.83
C GLY A 23 -6.32 17.94 27.67
N GLN A 24 -5.94 18.71 26.65
CA GLN A 24 -5.33 18.17 25.45
C GLN A 24 -3.90 17.67 25.74
N LEU A 25 -3.56 16.48 25.22
CA LEU A 25 -2.18 16.06 25.07
C LEU A 25 -1.58 16.75 23.84
N GLN A 26 -0.50 17.51 24.04
CA GLN A 26 0.16 18.30 23.01
C GLN A 26 1.62 17.89 22.90
N VAL A 27 1.99 17.23 21.80
CA VAL A 27 3.37 16.90 21.47
C VAL A 27 3.87 17.93 20.47
N ASN A 28 4.32 19.09 20.95
CA ASN A 28 4.77 20.17 20.07
C ASN A 28 6.03 19.78 19.29
N VAL A 29 6.91 19.00 19.92
CA VAL A 29 8.14 18.51 19.32
C VAL A 29 8.67 17.26 20.04
N GLY A 30 9.38 16.41 19.30
CA GLY A 30 10.00 15.19 19.82
C GLY A 30 8.98 14.07 20.04
N ASN A 31 9.31 13.13 20.93
CA ASN A 31 8.56 11.88 21.07
C ASN A 31 7.79 11.79 22.39
N VAL A 32 6.56 11.28 22.32
CA VAL A 32 5.84 10.66 23.43
C VAL A 32 5.69 9.18 23.13
N GLN A 33 6.03 8.33 24.09
CA GLN A 33 5.90 6.88 23.98
C GLN A 33 4.89 6.36 25.00
N THR A 34 4.08 5.39 24.59
CA THR A 34 3.18 4.66 25.48
C THR A 34 2.96 3.22 25.03
N ASP A 35 2.68 2.34 25.98
CA ASP A 35 2.26 0.95 25.77
C ASP A 35 0.74 0.79 25.70
N ARG A 36 -0.04 1.85 25.96
CA ARG A 36 -1.50 1.81 25.95
C ARG A 36 -2.11 3.16 25.59
N ILE A 37 -3.01 3.18 24.63
CA ILE A 37 -3.73 4.36 24.18
C ILE A 37 -5.08 4.43 24.88
N GLU A 38 -5.89 3.36 24.98
CA GLU A 38 -7.30 3.32 25.44
C GLU A 38 -8.26 4.20 24.63
N ASN A 39 -9.55 4.31 25.01
CA ASN A 39 -10.52 5.23 24.39
C ASN A 39 -10.53 6.64 25.00
N VAL A 40 -11.00 7.63 24.22
CA VAL A 40 -11.29 8.99 24.73
C VAL A 40 -12.18 8.90 25.96
N SER A 41 -11.99 9.82 26.91
CA SER A 41 -12.68 9.83 28.21
C SER A 41 -12.35 8.70 29.19
N ASP A 42 -11.66 7.63 28.76
CA ASP A 42 -11.15 6.61 29.68
C ASP A 42 -9.75 7.00 30.19
N PRO A 43 -9.46 6.85 31.50
CA PRO A 43 -8.12 7.02 32.05
C PRO A 43 -7.10 6.15 31.32
N SER A 44 -6.01 6.78 30.89
CA SER A 44 -4.99 6.13 30.07
C SER A 44 -3.64 6.77 30.30
N PRO A 45 -2.53 6.19 29.80
CA PRO A 45 -1.27 6.89 29.75
C PRO A 45 -1.34 8.28 29.10
N LEU A 46 -2.24 8.45 28.13
CA LEU A 46 -2.40 9.68 27.35
C LEU A 46 -3.46 10.64 27.94
N GLY A 47 -3.94 10.39 29.16
CA GLY A 47 -4.97 11.19 29.83
C GLY A 47 -6.38 10.69 29.60
N ALA A 48 -7.37 11.26 30.29
CA ALA A 48 -8.81 10.96 30.17
C ALA A 48 -9.58 12.06 29.38
N GLY A 49 -8.86 12.83 28.56
CA GLY A 49 -9.44 13.92 27.77
C GLY A 49 -10.27 13.45 26.57
N ASN A 50 -11.10 14.35 26.06
CA ASN A 50 -11.92 14.17 24.84
C ASN A 50 -11.45 15.07 23.68
N GLN A 51 -10.25 15.62 23.77
CA GLN A 51 -9.63 16.46 22.75
C GLN A 51 -8.68 15.61 21.89
N PRO A 52 -8.44 15.98 20.62
CA PRO A 52 -7.47 15.27 19.79
C PRO A 52 -6.07 15.34 20.41
N ILE A 53 -5.28 14.27 20.27
CA ILE A 53 -3.85 14.34 20.54
C ILE A 53 -3.23 15.23 19.46
N ARG A 54 -2.70 16.39 19.84
CA ARG A 54 -2.01 17.26 18.87
C ARG A 54 -0.56 16.84 18.72
N LEU A 55 -0.14 16.59 17.49
CA LEU A 55 1.22 16.21 17.13
C LEU A 55 1.81 17.27 16.21
N GLY A 56 2.86 17.94 16.66
CA GLY A 56 3.51 19.07 15.99
C GLY A 56 2.90 20.43 16.36
N ASN A 57 3.71 21.49 16.27
CA ASN A 57 3.29 22.88 16.44
C ASN A 57 4.30 23.84 15.80
N GLY A 58 3.83 24.92 15.15
CA GLY A 58 4.72 25.82 14.42
C GLY A 58 5.45 25.03 13.34
N ALA A 59 6.76 25.18 13.23
CA ALA A 59 7.58 24.44 12.26
C ALA A 59 8.04 23.05 12.76
N THR A 60 7.74 22.67 14.01
CA THR A 60 8.27 21.44 14.60
C THR A 60 7.27 20.29 14.53
N ALA A 61 7.77 19.08 14.24
CA ALA A 61 6.98 17.87 14.20
C ALA A 61 6.94 17.17 15.58
N GLY A 62 5.80 16.55 15.90
CA GLY A 62 5.62 15.73 17.10
C GLY A 62 5.33 14.27 16.76
N THR A 63 5.82 13.36 17.61
CA THR A 63 5.71 11.91 17.41
C THR A 63 4.98 11.25 18.56
N LEU A 64 4.00 10.40 18.24
CA LEU A 64 3.44 9.39 19.14
C LEU A 64 4.03 8.01 18.80
N ILE A 65 4.59 7.32 19.78
CA ILE A 65 5.16 5.97 19.65
C ILE A 65 4.32 5.00 20.49
N TYR A 66 3.65 4.06 19.85
CA TYR A 66 3.00 2.94 20.49
C TYR A 66 3.98 1.76 20.63
N THR A 67 4.03 1.15 21.82
CA THR A 67 4.90 -0.01 22.13
C THR A 67 4.15 -1.17 22.78
N GLY A 68 2.81 -1.15 22.76
CA GLY A 68 2.00 -2.16 23.43
C GLY A 68 1.83 -3.47 22.66
N ALA A 69 1.09 -4.40 23.28
CA ALA A 69 0.83 -5.74 22.75
C ALA A 69 -0.34 -5.81 21.74
N GLY A 70 -0.87 -4.65 21.34
CA GLY A 70 -2.01 -4.51 20.44
C GLY A 70 -3.23 -3.96 21.15
N GLU A 71 -3.95 -3.05 20.48
CA GLU A 71 -5.15 -2.42 21.03
C GLU A 71 -6.04 -1.80 19.94
N THR A 72 -7.29 -1.54 20.31
CA THR A 72 -8.24 -0.75 19.52
C THR A 72 -8.68 0.46 20.32
N SER A 73 -8.61 1.64 19.71
CA SER A 73 -8.89 2.92 20.35
C SER A 73 -9.73 3.82 19.46
N ASN A 74 -10.70 4.52 20.03
CA ASN A 74 -11.42 5.61 19.38
C ASN A 74 -10.71 6.97 19.48
N ARG A 75 -9.49 7.05 20.03
CA ARG A 75 -8.69 8.27 20.04
C ARG A 75 -8.35 8.71 18.60
N TYR A 76 -8.16 10.00 18.47
CA TYR A 76 -7.92 10.69 17.20
C TYR A 76 -6.90 11.81 17.42
N ILE A 77 -6.35 12.31 16.33
CA ILE A 77 -5.22 13.25 16.34
C ILE A 77 -5.59 14.57 15.66
N GLN A 78 -4.72 15.55 15.87
CA GLN A 78 -4.65 16.77 15.08
C GLN A 78 -3.21 16.91 14.54
N VAL A 79 -3.08 17.01 13.22
CA VAL A 79 -1.80 17.19 12.53
C VAL A 79 -1.35 18.65 12.61
N GLY A 80 -0.33 18.89 13.42
CA GLY A 80 0.27 20.20 13.63
C GLY A 80 -0.63 21.17 14.39
N GLY A 81 -0.10 22.38 14.59
CA GLY A 81 -0.85 23.48 15.16
C GLY A 81 -0.20 24.82 14.87
N GLY A 82 -0.99 25.88 14.87
CA GLY A 82 -0.54 27.24 14.56
C GLY A 82 -1.01 27.71 13.19
N VAL A 83 -1.01 29.04 13.02
CA VAL A 83 -1.71 29.73 11.91
C VAL A 83 -0.76 30.36 10.89
N ALA A 84 0.51 30.55 11.27
CA ALA A 84 1.49 31.22 10.43
C ALA A 84 1.81 30.38 9.18
N SER A 85 2.23 31.04 8.10
CA SER A 85 2.76 30.39 6.89
C SER A 85 4.07 29.63 7.13
N THR A 86 4.64 29.71 8.33
CA THR A 86 5.80 28.92 8.76
C THR A 86 5.40 27.70 9.59
N ALA A 87 4.10 27.48 9.82
CA ALA A 87 3.60 26.43 10.70
C ALA A 87 3.51 25.05 10.02
N THR A 88 4.65 24.57 9.49
CA THR A 88 4.79 23.33 8.70
C THR A 88 4.91 22.05 9.52
N GLY A 89 4.92 22.16 10.85
CA GLY A 89 5.10 21.06 11.79
C GLY A 89 4.06 19.95 11.60
N GLY A 90 4.52 18.75 11.29
CA GLY A 90 3.69 17.58 11.03
C GLY A 90 3.51 16.65 12.23
N ALA A 91 2.78 15.57 12.00
CA ALA A 91 2.55 14.50 12.96
C ALA A 91 3.26 13.23 12.51
N THR A 92 3.82 12.48 13.47
CA THR A 92 4.28 11.11 13.25
C THR A 92 3.57 10.18 14.22
N VAL A 93 2.98 9.11 13.71
CA VAL A 93 2.41 8.01 14.49
C VAL A 93 3.22 6.75 14.17
N THR A 94 3.84 6.17 15.19
CA THR A 94 4.76 5.04 15.06
C THR A 94 4.21 3.86 15.85
N ASN A 95 4.11 2.68 15.24
CA ASN A 95 3.93 1.44 15.99
C ASN A 95 5.22 0.61 16.03
N ASN A 96 5.84 0.55 17.21
CA ASN A 96 6.96 -0.33 17.54
C ASN A 96 6.59 -1.39 18.59
N GLY A 97 5.30 -1.57 18.83
CA GLY A 97 4.74 -2.58 19.72
C GLY A 97 4.75 -3.97 19.10
N SER A 98 4.47 -4.96 19.94
CA SER A 98 4.38 -6.37 19.54
C SER A 98 3.02 -6.75 18.95
N GLY A 99 2.02 -5.85 18.98
CA GLY A 99 0.72 -6.06 18.34
C GLY A 99 0.21 -4.83 17.58
N ALA A 100 -0.81 -5.04 16.75
CA ALA A 100 -1.43 -4.00 15.94
C ALA A 100 -2.10 -2.91 16.78
N VAL A 101 -1.96 -1.66 16.35
CA VAL A 101 -2.79 -0.54 16.84
C VAL A 101 -3.91 -0.23 15.85
N VAL A 102 -5.15 -0.14 16.33
CA VAL A 102 -6.32 0.20 15.51
C VAL A 102 -6.95 1.49 16.02
N PHE A 103 -6.91 2.55 15.20
CA PHE A 103 -7.59 3.81 15.47
C PHE A 103 -8.96 3.83 14.79
N THR A 104 -10.02 3.54 15.56
CA THR A 104 -11.40 3.56 15.05
C THR A 104 -11.87 4.98 14.74
N ALA A 105 -11.43 5.95 15.56
CA ALA A 105 -11.87 7.33 15.49
C ALA A 105 -13.42 7.46 15.49
N THR A 106 -14.14 6.55 16.16
CA THR A 106 -15.62 6.49 16.17
C THR A 106 -16.27 7.23 17.33
N SER A 107 -15.63 8.26 17.87
CA SER A 107 -16.20 9.01 19.01
C SER A 107 -17.21 10.07 18.55
N THR A 108 -18.10 10.49 19.46
CA THR A 108 -19.01 11.62 19.22
C THR A 108 -18.28 12.96 19.03
N PHE A 109 -17.00 13.04 19.39
CA PHE A 109 -16.20 14.27 19.37
C PHE A 109 -15.47 14.55 18.06
N ASN A 110 -15.33 13.54 17.18
CA ASN A 110 -14.51 13.63 15.98
C ASN A 110 -15.21 13.19 14.69
N SER A 111 -16.49 12.80 14.77
CA SER A 111 -17.33 12.48 13.61
C SER A 111 -16.66 11.53 12.61
N GLY A 112 -16.01 10.47 13.11
CA GLY A 112 -15.33 9.49 12.26
C GLY A 112 -14.00 9.97 11.65
N THR A 113 -13.44 11.07 12.12
CA THR A 113 -12.24 11.69 11.53
C THR A 113 -11.01 11.40 12.39
N PHE A 114 -10.00 10.72 11.83
CA PHE A 114 -8.75 10.45 12.53
C PHE A 114 -7.88 11.71 12.66
N ASN A 115 -7.73 12.49 11.59
CA ASN A 115 -7.07 13.80 11.64
C ASN A 115 -8.12 14.91 11.63
N VAL A 116 -8.43 15.51 12.78
CA VAL A 116 -9.36 16.64 12.83
C VAL A 116 -8.65 17.96 12.50
N PRO A 117 -9.28 18.86 11.73
CA PRO A 117 -8.77 20.23 11.57
C PRO A 117 -8.72 20.98 12.91
N GLN A 118 -7.83 21.97 13.01
CA GLN A 118 -7.77 22.86 14.16
C GLN A 118 -9.01 23.76 14.19
N THR A 119 -9.85 23.68 15.21
CA THR A 119 -11.13 24.41 15.26
C THR A 119 -10.98 25.92 15.05
N GLY A 120 -11.79 26.49 14.14
CA GLY A 120 -11.90 27.93 13.90
C GLY A 120 -10.68 28.59 13.25
N ILE A 121 -9.72 27.79 12.77
CA ILE A 121 -8.46 28.27 12.22
C ILE A 121 -8.06 27.41 11.01
N ASP A 122 -7.91 28.05 9.86
CA ASP A 122 -7.30 27.43 8.70
C ASP A 122 -5.80 27.79 8.69
N PRO A 123 -4.89 26.80 8.73
CA PRO A 123 -3.49 27.07 8.53
C PRO A 123 -3.26 27.60 7.12
N ALA A 124 -2.13 28.28 6.92
CA ALA A 124 -1.73 28.80 5.61
C ALA A 124 -0.72 27.88 4.88
N VAL A 125 -0.52 26.65 5.38
CA VAL A 125 0.49 25.71 4.87
C VAL A 125 0.05 24.25 4.92
N SER A 126 0.56 23.49 3.95
CA SER A 126 0.52 22.03 3.94
C SER A 126 1.33 21.43 5.09
N ARG A 127 0.89 20.27 5.58
CA ARG A 127 1.54 19.50 6.64
C ARG A 127 1.64 18.03 6.28
N PHE A 128 2.51 17.32 6.99
CA PHE A 128 2.70 15.89 6.82
C PHE A 128 2.10 15.11 7.99
N LEU A 129 1.41 14.02 7.66
CA LEU A 129 1.14 12.92 8.57
C LEU A 129 2.06 11.77 8.16
N THR A 130 2.90 11.31 9.07
CA THR A 130 3.78 10.15 8.87
C THR A 130 3.24 8.97 9.67
N LEU A 131 2.95 7.87 8.99
CA LEU A 131 2.69 6.56 9.59
C LEU A 131 4.00 5.75 9.51
N SER A 132 4.53 5.33 10.66
CA SER A 132 5.83 4.69 10.75
C SER A 132 5.83 3.49 11.69
N GLY A 133 7.00 2.89 11.87
CA GLY A 133 7.26 1.83 12.83
C GLY A 133 7.72 0.52 12.22
N THR A 134 7.96 -0.45 13.09
CA THR A 134 8.47 -1.78 12.74
C THR A 134 7.42 -2.88 12.86
N ASN A 135 6.26 -2.61 13.47
CA ASN A 135 5.21 -3.61 13.63
C ASN A 135 4.61 -4.00 12.26
N THR A 136 4.65 -5.30 11.96
CA THR A 136 4.21 -5.88 10.68
C THR A 136 2.76 -6.34 10.68
N ASP A 137 2.09 -6.32 11.83
CA ASP A 137 0.65 -6.58 11.92
C ASP A 137 -0.16 -5.45 11.26
N LEU A 138 -1.47 -5.62 11.18
CA LEU A 138 -2.36 -4.68 10.51
C LEU A 138 -2.65 -3.43 11.36
N ASN A 139 -1.69 -2.51 11.42
CA ASN A 139 -1.90 -1.19 12.03
C ASN A 139 -2.92 -0.41 11.22
N THR A 140 -4.06 -0.08 11.81
CA THR A 140 -5.22 0.32 11.03
C THR A 140 -5.71 1.70 11.43
N ILE A 141 -5.92 2.56 10.43
CA ILE A 141 -6.67 3.81 10.56
C ILE A 141 -8.04 3.60 9.92
N ASN A 142 -9.06 3.46 10.78
CA ASN A 142 -10.47 3.36 10.36
C ASN A 142 -11.15 4.73 10.27
N GLY A 143 -10.59 5.75 10.91
CA GLY A 143 -11.08 7.13 10.77
C GLY A 143 -10.63 7.77 9.46
N ARG A 144 -11.45 8.67 8.91
CA ARG A 144 -11.07 9.47 7.75
C ARG A 144 -9.89 10.39 8.08
N ILE A 145 -8.88 10.42 7.22
CA ILE A 145 -7.87 11.47 7.21
C ILE A 145 -8.37 12.60 6.29
N VAL A 146 -8.43 13.83 6.79
CA VAL A 146 -8.80 15.02 5.99
C VAL A 146 -7.69 16.07 6.01
N ASN A 147 -7.77 17.03 5.11
CA ASN A 147 -6.96 18.25 5.17
C ASN A 147 -7.22 19.04 6.44
N ASN A 148 -6.27 19.89 6.83
CA ASN A 148 -6.41 20.76 8.00
C ASN A 148 -7.19 22.04 7.69
N VAL A 149 -8.34 21.94 7.02
CA VAL A 149 -9.18 23.10 6.67
C VAL A 149 -10.56 22.97 7.31
N ASN A 150 -11.04 24.04 7.93
CA ASN A 150 -12.40 24.18 8.46
C ASN A 150 -13.29 24.96 7.49
N SER A 151 -12.72 25.88 6.70
CA SER A 151 -13.44 26.58 5.63
C SER A 151 -13.10 26.00 4.26
N SER A 152 -13.95 26.29 3.28
CA SER A 152 -13.73 25.91 1.87
C SER A 152 -12.65 26.76 1.17
N ALA A 153 -12.02 27.72 1.85
CA ALA A 153 -11.07 28.66 1.25
C ALA A 153 -9.61 28.28 1.56
N GLY A 154 -8.84 27.93 0.53
CA GLY A 154 -7.37 27.84 0.60
C GLY A 154 -6.84 26.49 1.09
N ALA A 155 -6.13 25.78 0.19
CA ALA A 155 -5.71 24.40 0.37
C ALA A 155 -4.51 24.24 1.34
N SER A 156 -4.78 24.14 2.64
CA SER A 156 -3.80 23.58 3.59
C SER A 156 -3.88 22.07 3.63
N LEU A 157 -3.08 21.47 2.75
CA LEU A 157 -3.12 20.05 2.49
C LEU A 157 -2.54 19.25 3.63
N VAL A 158 -3.05 18.05 3.81
CA VAL A 158 -2.34 16.99 4.52
C VAL A 158 -1.77 16.05 3.47
N ALA A 159 -0.45 15.86 3.50
CA ALA A 159 0.23 14.83 2.74
C ALA A 159 0.51 13.65 3.67
N LEU A 160 0.35 12.43 3.14
CA LEU A 160 0.58 11.20 3.89
C LEU A 160 1.93 10.61 3.52
N THR A 161 2.73 10.26 4.52
CA THR A 161 3.94 9.46 4.33
C THR A 161 3.79 8.14 5.08
N LYS A 162 3.99 7.02 4.41
CA LYS A 162 4.21 5.72 5.04
C LYS A 162 5.70 5.40 5.01
N SER A 163 6.32 5.28 6.18
CA SER A 163 7.74 4.97 6.36
C SER A 163 7.94 3.77 7.30
N GLY A 164 9.19 3.35 7.50
CA GLY A 164 9.52 2.20 8.36
C GLY A 164 9.09 0.86 7.76
N GLY A 165 9.61 -0.24 8.31
CA GLY A 165 9.37 -1.60 7.79
C GLY A 165 7.97 -2.16 8.06
N GLY A 166 7.20 -1.53 8.95
CA GLY A 166 5.88 -2.01 9.36
C GLY A 166 4.78 -1.90 8.30
N THR A 167 3.60 -2.40 8.66
CA THR A 167 2.39 -2.40 7.81
C THR A 167 1.38 -1.40 8.35
N TRP A 168 0.77 -0.60 7.48
CA TRP A 168 -0.38 0.24 7.82
C TRP A 168 -1.53 0.04 6.83
N VAL A 169 -2.76 0.10 7.32
CA VAL A 169 -4.01 -0.09 6.56
C VAL A 169 -4.89 1.15 6.71
N LEU A 170 -5.37 1.68 5.57
CA LEU A 170 -6.38 2.74 5.52
C LEU A 170 -7.68 2.14 5.01
N THR A 171 -8.75 2.19 5.81
CA THR A 171 -10.04 1.58 5.45
C THR A 171 -11.14 2.60 5.16
N ALA A 172 -10.99 3.85 5.62
CA ALA A 172 -11.94 4.92 5.35
C ALA A 172 -11.81 5.53 3.95
N ALA A 173 -12.82 6.28 3.54
CA ALA A 173 -12.73 7.22 2.43
C ALA A 173 -11.95 8.48 2.87
N ASN A 174 -10.65 8.53 2.57
CA ASN A 174 -9.75 9.59 2.97
C ASN A 174 -9.88 10.82 2.06
N GLY A 175 -10.08 11.98 2.69
CA GLY A 175 -10.36 13.25 2.01
C GLY A 175 -9.18 14.24 2.02
N TYR A 176 -7.98 13.82 2.40
CA TYR A 176 -6.79 14.66 2.25
C TYR A 176 -6.39 14.74 0.78
N SER A 177 -5.86 15.88 0.35
CA SER A 177 -5.49 16.10 -1.05
C SER A 177 -4.02 16.44 -1.26
N GLY A 178 -3.19 16.33 -0.22
CA GLY A 178 -1.74 16.17 -0.40
C GLY A 178 -1.42 14.80 -0.97
N GLY A 179 -0.19 14.63 -1.45
CA GLY A 179 0.26 13.36 -2.04
C GLY A 179 0.48 12.29 -0.98
N THR A 180 0.42 11.04 -1.40
CA THR A 180 0.79 9.88 -0.60
C THR A 180 2.15 9.36 -1.03
N THR A 181 3.11 9.32 -0.12
CA THR A 181 4.44 8.76 -0.34
C THR A 181 4.61 7.51 0.49
N VAL A 182 4.79 6.36 -0.14
CA VAL A 182 5.16 5.11 0.53
C VAL A 182 6.66 4.92 0.36
N SER A 183 7.43 5.27 1.39
CA SER A 183 8.90 5.23 1.39
C SER A 183 9.48 3.97 2.04
N GLY A 184 8.66 3.16 2.72
CA GLY A 184 9.06 1.87 3.27
C GLY A 184 7.90 1.06 3.84
N GLY A 185 8.09 -0.25 3.96
CA GLY A 185 7.10 -1.18 4.48
C GLY A 185 5.89 -1.28 3.55
N ILE A 186 4.71 -1.56 4.13
CA ILE A 186 3.48 -1.81 3.36
C ILE A 186 2.41 -0.77 3.71
N LEU A 187 1.82 -0.14 2.70
CA LEU A 187 0.56 0.59 2.83
C LEU A 187 -0.54 -0.18 2.10
N TYR A 188 -1.53 -0.66 2.85
CA TYR A 188 -2.78 -1.16 2.28
C TYR A 188 -3.82 -0.04 2.23
N VAL A 189 -4.42 0.15 1.06
CA VAL A 189 -5.59 1.01 0.89
C VAL A 189 -6.80 0.12 0.61
N ASN A 190 -7.64 -0.06 1.63
CA ASN A 190 -8.91 -0.80 1.56
C ASN A 190 -10.13 0.12 1.65
N GLY A 191 -9.90 1.44 1.71
CA GLY A 191 -10.91 2.47 1.54
C GLY A 191 -10.67 3.25 0.25
N SER A 192 -10.63 4.57 0.33
CA SER A 192 -10.23 5.40 -0.81
C SER A 192 -9.29 6.53 -0.42
N LEU A 193 -8.50 6.98 -1.39
CA LEU A 193 -7.73 8.23 -1.32
C LEU A 193 -8.36 9.23 -2.29
N ALA A 194 -8.50 10.48 -1.89
CA ALA A 194 -9.03 11.52 -2.76
C ALA A 194 -8.15 11.76 -4.00
N ASN A 195 -8.73 12.42 -5.00
CA ASN A 195 -7.96 12.98 -6.11
C ASN A 195 -7.20 14.22 -5.63
N GLY A 196 -5.98 14.00 -5.15
CA GLY A 196 -5.06 15.02 -4.67
C GLY A 196 -3.79 15.12 -5.51
N ASN A 197 -2.72 15.61 -4.89
CA ASN A 197 -1.39 15.60 -5.51
C ASN A 197 -0.93 14.16 -5.80
N ALA A 198 0.01 14.03 -6.74
CA ALA A 198 0.51 12.73 -7.18
C ALA A 198 1.07 11.87 -6.03
N ASN A 199 0.81 10.58 -6.10
CA ASN A 199 1.31 9.57 -5.17
C ASN A 199 2.60 8.93 -5.70
N SER A 200 3.44 8.47 -4.78
CA SER A 200 4.66 7.74 -5.11
C SER A 200 4.90 6.54 -4.18
N VAL A 201 5.44 5.47 -4.74
CA VAL A 201 5.89 4.28 -4.01
C VAL A 201 7.37 4.07 -4.33
N ALA A 202 8.22 4.15 -3.31
CA ALA A 202 9.67 3.97 -3.45
C ALA A 202 10.04 2.50 -3.64
N SER A 203 11.20 2.24 -4.23
CA SER A 203 11.77 0.89 -4.30
C SER A 203 11.91 0.28 -2.89
N GLY A 204 11.52 -0.99 -2.73
CA GLY A 204 11.50 -1.66 -1.43
C GLY A 204 10.27 -1.37 -0.56
N ALA A 205 9.37 -0.49 -1.00
CA ALA A 205 8.07 -0.28 -0.38
C ALA A 205 6.96 -0.96 -1.20
N THR A 206 5.84 -1.25 -0.53
CA THR A 206 4.69 -1.92 -1.14
C THR A 206 3.42 -1.07 -0.97
N LEU A 207 2.71 -0.86 -2.08
CA LEU A 207 1.32 -0.43 -2.06
C LEU A 207 0.43 -1.63 -2.39
N GLY A 208 -0.61 -1.85 -1.59
CA GLY A 208 -1.58 -2.89 -1.86
C GLY A 208 -3.00 -2.54 -1.44
N GLY A 209 -3.88 -3.54 -1.46
CA GLY A 209 -5.25 -3.43 -0.97
C GLY A 209 -6.30 -3.59 -2.07
N THR A 210 -7.55 -3.36 -1.69
CA THR A 210 -8.73 -3.52 -2.58
C THR A 210 -9.48 -2.22 -2.85
N GLY A 211 -8.90 -1.08 -2.45
CA GLY A 211 -9.54 0.22 -2.48
C GLY A 211 -9.37 1.01 -3.78
N VAL A 212 -9.59 2.32 -3.66
CA VAL A 212 -9.50 3.27 -4.78
C VAL A 212 -8.44 4.34 -4.49
N ILE A 213 -7.50 4.52 -5.40
CA ILE A 213 -6.49 5.56 -5.37
C ILE A 213 -6.92 6.68 -6.32
N GLY A 214 -7.32 7.82 -5.75
CA GLY A 214 -7.88 8.93 -6.52
C GLY A 214 -6.85 9.69 -7.38
N ALA A 215 -5.64 9.91 -6.85
CA ALA A 215 -4.60 10.67 -7.55
C ALA A 215 -3.77 9.80 -8.52
N ALA A 216 -3.12 10.46 -9.48
CA ALA A 216 -2.12 9.83 -10.33
C ALA A 216 -1.01 9.21 -9.47
N THR A 217 -0.62 7.96 -9.78
CA THR A 217 0.31 7.19 -8.94
C THR A 217 1.50 6.67 -9.71
N THR A 218 2.71 6.89 -9.19
CA THR A 218 3.94 6.31 -9.73
C THR A 218 4.51 5.26 -8.78
N ILE A 219 4.74 4.05 -9.27
CA ILE A 219 5.25 2.92 -8.48
C ILE A 219 6.65 2.54 -8.95
N SER A 220 7.66 2.85 -8.13
CA SER A 220 9.04 2.35 -8.26
C SER A 220 9.30 1.14 -7.37
N GLY A 221 8.41 0.83 -6.43
CA GLY A 221 8.45 -0.36 -5.59
C GLY A 221 7.48 -1.44 -6.08
N LYS A 222 6.87 -2.14 -5.12
CA LYS A 222 5.93 -3.23 -5.36
C LYS A 222 4.49 -2.71 -5.36
N LEU A 223 3.71 -3.20 -6.32
CA LEU A 223 2.25 -3.21 -6.27
C LEU A 223 1.80 -4.62 -5.87
N SER A 224 0.86 -4.71 -4.94
CA SER A 224 0.26 -5.97 -4.48
C SER A 224 -1.25 -5.76 -4.29
N PRO A 225 -2.06 -5.77 -5.37
CA PRO A 225 -3.51 -5.69 -5.24
C PRO A 225 -4.04 -6.83 -4.36
N GLY A 226 -5.23 -6.65 -3.80
CA GLY A 226 -5.79 -7.64 -2.88
C GLY A 226 -5.37 -7.43 -1.43
N PHE A 227 -5.93 -8.26 -0.56
CA PHE A 227 -5.73 -8.18 0.90
C PHE A 227 -5.94 -9.55 1.54
N GLY A 228 -4.90 -10.39 1.53
CA GLY A 228 -4.99 -11.78 1.99
C GLY A 228 -5.56 -12.75 0.95
N GLY A 229 -5.55 -12.35 -0.32
CA GLY A 229 -6.01 -13.10 -1.47
C GLY A 229 -6.37 -12.17 -2.63
N ILE A 230 -6.89 -12.78 -3.70
CA ILE A 230 -7.21 -12.11 -4.96
C ILE A 230 -8.10 -10.88 -4.74
N GLY A 231 -7.68 -9.74 -5.29
CA GLY A 231 -8.47 -8.51 -5.29
C GLY A 231 -8.04 -7.47 -6.31
N THR A 232 -8.82 -6.40 -6.38
CA THR A 232 -8.61 -5.30 -7.33
C THR A 232 -8.23 -4.04 -6.59
N LEU A 233 -7.09 -3.44 -6.95
CA LEU A 233 -6.77 -2.06 -6.56
C LEU A 233 -7.06 -1.13 -7.73
N SER A 234 -7.89 -0.11 -7.50
CA SER A 234 -8.34 0.80 -8.55
C SER A 234 -7.56 2.12 -8.52
N PHE A 235 -7.17 2.64 -9.68
CA PHE A 235 -6.50 3.92 -9.86
C PHE A 235 -7.38 4.83 -10.70
N SER A 236 -7.76 6.01 -10.20
CA SER A 236 -8.73 6.88 -10.89
C SER A 236 -8.11 7.86 -11.89
N ASN A 237 -6.81 8.12 -11.80
CA ASN A 237 -6.11 9.14 -12.60
C ASN A 237 -4.77 8.63 -13.18
N GLY A 238 -4.77 7.39 -13.65
CA GLY A 238 -3.60 6.78 -14.27
C GLY A 238 -2.62 6.16 -13.28
N LEU A 239 -1.82 5.24 -13.82
CA LEU A 239 -0.81 4.48 -13.09
C LEU A 239 0.46 4.43 -13.93
N THR A 240 1.58 4.86 -13.36
CA THR A 240 2.90 4.68 -13.93
C THR A 240 3.62 3.57 -13.18
N TRP A 241 3.88 2.44 -13.84
CA TRP A 241 4.85 1.47 -13.33
C TRP A 241 6.23 1.94 -13.75
N ASN A 242 7.04 2.37 -12.79
CA ASN A 242 8.38 2.86 -13.10
C ASN A 242 9.32 1.71 -13.48
N GLY A 243 9.13 0.52 -12.90
CA GLY A 243 9.99 -0.64 -13.11
C GLY A 243 11.29 -0.57 -12.29
N GLY A 244 11.94 -1.71 -12.09
CA GLY A 244 13.25 -1.82 -11.47
C GLY A 244 14.38 -1.58 -12.47
N GLY A 245 15.57 -1.24 -11.97
CA GLY A 245 16.81 -1.30 -12.79
C GLY A 245 17.33 -2.73 -12.98
N THR A 246 16.99 -3.61 -12.03
CA THR A 246 17.30 -5.04 -12.03
C THR A 246 16.08 -5.80 -11.53
N ALA A 247 15.93 -7.05 -11.98
CA ALA A 247 14.96 -7.98 -11.44
C ALA A 247 15.20 -8.19 -9.93
N GLY A 248 14.16 -8.05 -9.10
CA GLY A 248 14.28 -8.31 -7.66
C GLY A 248 13.00 -8.05 -6.87
N SER A 249 12.87 -8.75 -5.74
CA SER A 249 11.66 -8.77 -4.90
C SER A 249 11.25 -7.40 -4.33
N THR A 250 12.11 -6.38 -4.44
CA THR A 250 11.85 -4.99 -4.03
C THR A 250 11.04 -4.19 -5.06
N THR A 251 10.95 -4.65 -6.30
CA THR A 251 10.24 -3.96 -7.41
C THR A 251 9.31 -4.87 -8.21
N ASP A 252 9.39 -6.19 -8.00
CA ASP A 252 8.46 -7.13 -8.64
C ASP A 252 7.04 -6.94 -8.09
N TRP A 253 6.06 -6.79 -8.97
CA TRP A 253 4.65 -6.70 -8.58
C TRP A 253 4.13 -8.06 -8.15
N LEU A 254 3.59 -8.17 -6.93
CA LEU A 254 3.11 -9.43 -6.37
C LEU A 254 1.63 -9.62 -6.71
N PHE A 255 1.31 -10.70 -7.41
CA PHE A 255 -0.03 -10.99 -7.91
C PHE A 255 -0.42 -12.43 -7.57
N ASP A 256 -1.57 -12.59 -6.93
CA ASP A 256 -2.23 -13.86 -6.70
C ASP A 256 -3.05 -14.27 -7.94
N LEU A 257 -2.89 -15.53 -8.35
CA LEU A 257 -3.69 -16.15 -9.42
C LEU A 257 -4.44 -17.36 -8.86
N GLY A 258 -5.68 -17.56 -9.31
CA GLY A 258 -6.57 -18.58 -8.78
C GLY A 258 -7.38 -19.31 -9.85
N ALA A 259 -8.27 -20.19 -9.41
CA ALA A 259 -9.15 -20.93 -10.30
C ALA A 259 -10.06 -20.00 -11.13
N ALA A 260 -10.61 -20.55 -12.23
CA ALA A 260 -11.54 -19.83 -13.11
C ALA A 260 -11.01 -18.48 -13.62
N ASN A 261 -9.69 -18.41 -13.87
CA ASN A 261 -9.00 -17.21 -14.35
C ASN A 261 -9.09 -16.00 -13.40
N ALA A 262 -9.35 -16.22 -12.11
CA ALA A 262 -9.31 -15.15 -11.12
C ALA A 262 -7.87 -14.69 -10.90
N SER A 263 -7.66 -13.38 -10.86
CA SER A 263 -6.35 -12.79 -10.58
C SER A 263 -6.50 -11.49 -9.81
N ASP A 264 -5.44 -11.13 -9.11
CA ASP A 264 -5.23 -9.75 -8.74
C ASP A 264 -5.30 -8.85 -9.98
N LEU A 265 -5.81 -7.63 -9.77
CA LEU A 265 -6.05 -6.68 -10.85
C LEU A 265 -5.64 -5.26 -10.44
N ALA A 266 -4.79 -4.64 -11.26
CA ALA A 266 -4.66 -3.18 -11.31
C ALA A 266 -5.71 -2.60 -12.27
N SER A 267 -6.78 -2.01 -11.74
CA SER A 267 -7.83 -1.39 -12.57
C SER A 267 -7.56 0.11 -12.73
N VAL A 268 -7.27 0.57 -13.94
CA VAL A 268 -6.82 1.95 -14.18
C VAL A 268 -7.86 2.73 -14.99
N ILE A 269 -8.40 3.79 -14.40
CA ILE A 269 -9.07 4.86 -15.13
C ILE A 269 -7.98 5.86 -15.52
N GLY A 270 -7.80 6.07 -16.82
CA GLY A 270 -6.67 6.80 -17.41
C GLY A 270 -5.63 5.87 -18.02
N SER A 271 -4.42 6.40 -18.25
CA SER A 271 -3.34 5.67 -18.93
C SER A 271 -2.56 4.76 -17.98
N PHE A 272 -2.15 3.60 -18.49
CA PHE A 272 -1.19 2.71 -17.84
C PHE A 272 0.19 2.89 -18.49
N THR A 273 1.07 3.60 -17.80
CA THR A 273 2.29 4.15 -18.41
C THR A 273 3.54 3.38 -17.98
N LYS A 274 4.35 3.01 -18.96
CA LYS A 274 5.73 2.54 -18.75
C LYS A 274 6.61 3.72 -18.34
N GLY A 275 7.20 3.64 -17.15
CA GLY A 275 8.17 4.62 -16.66
C GLY A 275 9.59 4.35 -17.15
N THR A 276 10.59 4.80 -16.38
CA THR A 276 11.98 4.90 -16.83
C THR A 276 12.84 3.67 -16.53
N GLY A 277 12.35 2.72 -15.75
CA GLY A 277 13.03 1.47 -15.43
C GLY A 277 13.08 0.51 -16.61
N SER A 278 13.83 -0.57 -16.43
CA SER A 278 14.10 -1.58 -17.47
C SER A 278 13.43 -2.92 -17.19
N VAL A 279 13.03 -3.18 -15.93
CA VAL A 279 12.44 -4.46 -15.52
C VAL A 279 11.02 -4.27 -14.99
N PHE A 280 10.07 -4.92 -15.66
CA PHE A 280 8.65 -4.94 -15.32
C PHE A 280 8.24 -6.40 -15.10
N ARG A 281 8.52 -6.90 -13.89
CA ARG A 281 8.37 -8.31 -13.56
C ARG A 281 7.25 -8.54 -12.55
N PHE A 282 6.42 -9.54 -12.81
CA PHE A 282 5.43 -10.06 -11.86
C PHE A 282 6.05 -11.18 -11.01
N ASP A 283 5.75 -11.19 -9.72
CA ASP A 283 5.90 -12.34 -8.84
C ASP A 283 4.53 -13.01 -8.71
N LEU A 284 4.42 -14.25 -9.19
CA LEU A 284 3.14 -14.97 -9.28
C LEU A 284 2.89 -15.88 -8.07
N GLY A 285 3.64 -15.73 -6.98
CA GLY A 285 3.32 -16.36 -5.69
C GLY A 285 3.34 -17.89 -5.70
N ASN A 286 4.03 -18.52 -6.65
CA ASN A 286 3.99 -19.96 -6.93
C ASN A 286 2.65 -20.49 -7.45
N ALA A 287 1.87 -19.65 -8.14
CA ALA A 287 0.65 -20.07 -8.81
C ALA A 287 0.88 -21.29 -9.72
N THR A 288 -0.07 -22.22 -9.74
CA THR A 288 0.00 -23.46 -10.53
C THR A 288 -1.16 -23.63 -11.51
N ALA A 289 -2.18 -22.79 -11.42
CA ALA A 289 -3.38 -22.90 -12.25
C ALA A 289 -3.10 -22.37 -13.66
N SER A 290 -3.35 -23.21 -14.67
CA SER A 290 -3.39 -22.79 -16.07
C SER A 290 -4.63 -21.95 -16.37
N GLY A 291 -4.54 -21.04 -17.33
CA GLY A 291 -5.62 -20.10 -17.63
C GLY A 291 -5.14 -18.82 -18.29
N THR A 292 -6.08 -17.91 -18.56
CA THR A 292 -5.77 -16.56 -19.08
C THR A 292 -6.23 -15.53 -18.06
N TYR A 293 -5.27 -14.84 -17.44
CA TYR A 293 -5.48 -13.94 -16.31
C TYR A 293 -5.33 -12.49 -16.75
N THR A 294 -6.23 -11.61 -16.31
CA THR A 294 -6.12 -10.17 -16.58
C THR A 294 -5.44 -9.50 -15.39
N LEU A 295 -4.24 -8.98 -15.60
CA LEU A 295 -3.41 -8.42 -14.52
C LEU A 295 -3.54 -6.90 -14.41
N ALA A 296 -3.80 -6.24 -15.54
CA ALA A 296 -4.11 -4.82 -15.57
C ALA A 296 -5.16 -4.50 -16.63
N SER A 297 -5.97 -3.49 -16.36
CA SER A 297 -6.89 -2.89 -17.33
C SER A 297 -6.74 -1.37 -17.31
N TRP A 298 -6.97 -0.70 -18.44
CA TRP A 298 -6.93 0.76 -18.53
C TRP A 298 -8.04 1.32 -19.40
N THR A 299 -8.41 2.59 -19.20
CA THR A 299 -9.37 3.29 -20.09
C THR A 299 -8.70 4.26 -21.06
N GLY A 300 -7.48 4.70 -20.76
CA GLY A 300 -6.67 5.59 -21.60
C GLY A 300 -5.78 4.81 -22.58
N SER A 301 -4.52 5.22 -22.68
CA SER A 301 -3.50 4.55 -23.49
C SER A 301 -2.55 3.73 -22.63
N THR A 302 -1.80 2.83 -23.25
CA THR A 302 -0.59 2.24 -22.66
C THR A 302 0.64 2.54 -23.51
N THR A 303 1.79 2.68 -22.87
CA THR A 303 3.09 2.75 -23.53
C THR A 303 3.89 1.45 -23.39
N PHE A 304 3.29 0.43 -22.77
CA PHE A 304 3.85 -0.91 -22.71
C PHE A 304 3.58 -1.69 -23.99
N SER A 305 4.48 -2.64 -24.26
CA SER A 305 4.32 -3.75 -25.18
C SER A 305 4.35 -5.07 -24.41
N ALA A 306 3.79 -6.14 -24.97
CA ALA A 306 3.78 -7.46 -24.31
C ALA A 306 5.20 -7.94 -23.94
N GLY A 307 6.21 -7.63 -24.77
CA GLY A 307 7.60 -7.99 -24.55
C GLY A 307 8.31 -7.26 -23.41
N ASP A 308 7.67 -6.24 -22.81
CA ASP A 308 8.23 -5.54 -21.65
C ASP A 308 8.08 -6.34 -20.35
N PHE A 309 7.15 -7.31 -20.32
CA PHE A 309 6.76 -8.02 -19.12
C PHE A 309 7.48 -9.35 -18.97
N SER A 310 7.82 -9.67 -17.73
CA SER A 310 8.37 -10.97 -17.34
C SER A 310 7.70 -11.44 -16.05
N TYR A 311 7.96 -12.68 -15.65
CA TYR A 311 7.45 -13.22 -14.39
C TYR A 311 8.53 -14.02 -13.65
N THR A 312 8.29 -14.27 -12.36
CA THR A 312 8.97 -15.26 -11.53
C THR A 312 7.95 -16.06 -10.74
N ASN A 313 8.42 -17.12 -10.08
CA ASN A 313 7.63 -17.91 -9.13
C ASN A 313 6.32 -18.40 -9.77
N LEU A 314 6.40 -18.86 -11.02
CA LEU A 314 5.35 -19.65 -11.63
C LEU A 314 5.62 -21.12 -11.32
N GLY A 315 4.67 -21.79 -10.68
CA GLY A 315 4.79 -23.19 -10.26
C GLY A 315 4.35 -24.18 -11.35
N GLY A 316 4.46 -25.48 -11.01
CA GLY A 316 3.81 -26.55 -11.77
C GLY A 316 4.40 -26.87 -13.14
N GLY A 317 5.62 -26.42 -13.46
CA GLY A 317 6.23 -26.64 -14.78
C GLY A 317 5.40 -26.01 -15.91
N SER A 318 4.74 -24.89 -15.62
CA SER A 318 3.96 -24.14 -16.61
C SER A 318 4.79 -23.02 -17.21
N SER A 319 4.39 -22.60 -18.42
CA SER A 319 4.94 -21.42 -19.09
C SER A 319 3.87 -20.33 -19.18
N GLY A 320 4.29 -19.08 -18.96
CA GLY A 320 3.45 -17.90 -19.08
C GLY A 320 3.81 -17.10 -20.33
N THR A 321 2.80 -16.58 -21.02
CA THR A 321 2.98 -15.63 -22.13
C THR A 321 2.13 -14.40 -21.87
N PHE A 322 2.75 -13.22 -21.93
CA PHE A 322 2.03 -11.95 -21.85
C PHE A 322 1.50 -11.52 -23.22
N ASP A 323 0.34 -10.87 -23.21
CA ASP A 323 -0.22 -10.19 -24.37
C ASP A 323 -0.97 -8.92 -23.94
N ILE A 324 -1.15 -7.97 -24.88
CA ILE A 324 -2.01 -6.80 -24.70
C ILE A 324 -3.21 -6.95 -25.62
N VAL A 325 -4.36 -7.25 -25.03
CA VAL A 325 -5.62 -7.45 -25.74
C VAL A 325 -6.53 -6.26 -25.49
N GLY A 326 -6.65 -5.37 -26.49
CA GLY A 326 -7.36 -4.10 -26.34
C GLY A 326 -6.73 -3.25 -25.23
N SER A 327 -7.51 -2.96 -24.19
CA SER A 327 -7.04 -2.18 -23.03
C SER A 327 -6.78 -3.04 -21.79
N SER A 328 -6.25 -4.24 -21.99
CA SER A 328 -5.94 -5.18 -20.91
C SER A 328 -4.59 -5.86 -21.13
N LEU A 329 -3.81 -5.99 -20.06
CA LEU A 329 -2.64 -6.84 -19.98
C LEU A 329 -3.08 -8.21 -19.50
N VAL A 330 -2.84 -9.23 -20.32
CA VAL A 330 -3.19 -10.61 -20.01
C VAL A 330 -1.96 -11.49 -19.90
N LEU A 331 -2.00 -12.46 -18.99
CA LEU A 331 -1.04 -13.53 -18.87
C LEU A 331 -1.74 -14.86 -19.17
N THR A 332 -1.32 -15.56 -20.21
CA THR A 332 -1.80 -16.91 -20.51
C THR A 332 -0.78 -17.93 -19.99
N ILE A 333 -1.23 -18.80 -19.10
CA ILE A 333 -0.44 -19.87 -18.50
C ILE A 333 -0.90 -21.20 -19.09
N VAL A 334 0.05 -21.93 -19.69
CA VAL A 334 -0.17 -23.28 -20.21
C VAL A 334 0.82 -24.26 -19.58
N PRO A 335 0.42 -25.51 -19.32
CA PRO A 335 1.37 -26.55 -18.93
C PRO A 335 2.45 -26.70 -20.00
N GLU A 336 3.71 -26.90 -19.61
CA GLU A 336 4.71 -27.33 -20.58
C GLU A 336 4.30 -28.68 -21.18
N PRO A 337 4.50 -28.90 -22.50
CA PRO A 337 4.20 -30.18 -23.10
C PRO A 337 5.04 -31.26 -22.42
N THR A 338 4.38 -32.23 -21.77
CA THR A 338 5.09 -33.41 -21.26
C THR A 338 5.68 -34.15 -22.45
N THR A 339 7.01 -34.27 -22.51
CA THR A 339 7.76 -34.88 -23.63
C THR A 339 7.57 -36.41 -23.77
N SER A 340 6.46 -36.99 -23.31
CA SER A 340 6.23 -38.44 -23.33
C SER A 340 5.41 -38.96 -24.53
N VAL A 341 5.02 -38.14 -25.51
CA VAL A 341 4.34 -38.64 -26.73
C VAL A 341 4.91 -37.98 -27.98
N GLY A 342 6.06 -38.47 -28.45
CA GLY A 342 6.71 -37.92 -29.65
C GLY A 342 7.97 -38.63 -30.14
N LEU A 343 8.11 -39.95 -29.95
CA LEU A 343 9.11 -40.73 -30.70
C LEU A 343 8.55 -42.10 -31.13
N LEU A 344 7.49 -42.07 -31.94
CA LEU A 344 6.98 -43.24 -32.66
C LEU A 344 6.54 -42.82 -34.07
N ALA A 345 7.50 -42.37 -34.88
CA ALA A 345 7.32 -42.18 -36.32
C ALA A 345 8.66 -42.23 -37.09
N SER A 346 9.39 -43.35 -37.00
CA SER A 346 10.36 -43.74 -38.05
C SER A 346 10.73 -45.25 -37.98
N VAL A 347 9.74 -46.15 -38.07
CA VAL A 347 9.98 -47.53 -38.54
C VAL A 347 8.84 -47.93 -39.49
N VAL A 348 8.76 -47.29 -40.65
CA VAL A 348 8.17 -47.91 -41.85
C VAL A 348 8.91 -47.36 -43.08
N ALA A 349 10.03 -48.00 -43.43
CA ALA A 349 10.55 -48.02 -44.79
C ALA A 349 11.43 -49.26 -44.97
N GLY A 350 10.96 -50.22 -45.76
CA GLY A 350 11.85 -51.10 -46.54
C GLY A 350 12.04 -52.57 -46.09
N LEU A 351 10.98 -53.32 -45.82
CA LEU A 351 10.99 -54.77 -46.06
C LEU A 351 10.33 -55.03 -47.42
N MET A 352 11.15 -55.26 -48.46
CA MET A 352 10.89 -55.86 -49.81
C MET A 352 12.02 -55.36 -50.74
N ALA A 353 12.74 -56.11 -51.56
CA ALA A 353 12.80 -57.53 -51.89
C ALA A 353 14.07 -57.75 -52.73
N VAL A 354 14.82 -58.85 -52.54
CA VAL A 354 15.49 -59.55 -53.65
C VAL A 354 15.43 -61.05 -53.37
N ARG A 355 14.55 -61.73 -54.10
CA ARG A 355 14.55 -63.18 -54.27
C ARG A 355 14.29 -63.46 -55.74
N HIS A 356 15.34 -63.78 -56.51
CA HIS A 356 15.37 -65.07 -57.22
C HIS A 356 16.64 -65.26 -58.04
N GLY A 357 17.24 -66.43 -57.84
CA GLY A 357 18.19 -67.09 -58.72
C GLY A 357 18.36 -68.52 -58.23
N ARG A 358 17.34 -69.36 -58.44
CA ARG A 358 17.30 -70.77 -58.04
C ARG A 358 17.68 -71.62 -59.25
N ARG A 359 18.68 -72.50 -59.14
CA ARG A 359 18.70 -73.79 -59.84
C ARG A 359 19.65 -74.79 -59.15
N ARG A 360 19.02 -75.78 -58.50
CA ARG A 360 19.45 -77.18 -58.27
C ARG A 360 19.59 -77.88 -59.62
N THR A 361 20.26 -79.01 -59.86
CA THR A 361 21.06 -80.07 -59.20
C THR A 361 21.92 -80.67 -60.37
N ASP A 362 22.97 -81.47 -60.24
CA ASP A 362 23.29 -82.64 -59.41
C ASP A 362 24.75 -82.62 -58.93
#